data_AF-A0A528M898-F1
#
_entry.id   AF-A0A528M898-F1
#
_cell.length_a   1.000
_cell.length_b   1.000
_cell.length_c   1.000
_cell.angle_alpha   90.00
_cell.angle_beta   90.00
_cell.angle_gamma   90.00
#
_symmetry.space_group_name_H-M   'P 1'
#
loop_
_entity.id
_entity.type
_entity.pdbx_description
1 polymer ?
#
loop_
_entity_poly.entity_id
_entity_poly.type
_entity_poly.pdbx_seq_one_letter_code
_entity_poly.pdbx_strand_id
1 'polypeptide(L)'
;AATDPLVLALPRGGVPVGFEVAKALRARLDVLLVRKIGAPGHSEYGIGAVVDGENPQLVLNEEAMALVRPSDEYVEAEKRRQLLEIERRRNLYLGSRPAASVLGRTVIVVDDGIATGGTVRVALKALRKDRAAHVVLAVPVAPRDTLDLIKADVDEVVCLATPEPFVAVGRYYGDFAQTTDAEVIRLLREAEQFESRSSKRSAG
;
A
#
# COMPACT_ATOMS: atom_id res chain seq x y z
N ALA A 1 -7.90 11.54 -18.59
CA ALA A 1 -7.01 10.49 -18.07
C ALA A 1 -5.83 11.17 -17.40
N ALA A 2 -5.44 10.75 -16.20
CA ALA A 2 -4.25 11.28 -15.53
C ALA A 2 -3.01 11.01 -16.40
N THR A 3 -2.21 12.03 -16.64
CA THR A 3 -0.92 11.92 -17.31
C THR A 3 0.05 11.21 -16.36
N ASP A 4 0.44 9.98 -16.70
CA ASP A 4 1.48 9.21 -15.99
C ASP A 4 1.19 8.90 -14.51
N PRO A 5 0.20 8.03 -14.20
CA PRO A 5 -0.09 7.63 -12.82
C PRO A 5 1.04 6.77 -12.24
N LEU A 6 1.15 6.78 -10.92
CA LEU A 6 2.01 5.88 -10.15
C LEU A 6 1.14 4.78 -9.53
N VAL A 7 1.44 3.52 -9.82
CA VAL A 7 0.80 2.36 -9.17
C VAL A 7 1.64 1.95 -7.97
N LEU A 8 1.02 1.95 -6.79
CA LEU A 8 1.61 1.52 -5.53
C LEU A 8 0.92 0.26 -5.04
N ALA A 9 1.60 -0.87 -5.11
CA ALA A 9 1.07 -2.15 -4.65
C ALA A 9 1.39 -2.39 -3.17
N LEU A 10 0.44 -2.88 -2.40
CA LEU A 10 0.63 -3.36 -1.02
C LEU A 10 1.18 -4.79 -1.04
N PRO A 11 2.41 -5.05 -0.56
CA PRO A 11 2.97 -6.40 -0.63
C PRO A 11 2.37 -7.33 0.43
N ARG A 12 2.27 -8.63 0.14
CA ARG A 12 2.75 -9.29 -1.09
C ARG A 12 1.67 -9.47 -2.15
N GLY A 13 0.45 -9.83 -1.74
CA GLY A 13 -0.64 -10.20 -2.65
C GLY A 13 -1.09 -9.08 -3.59
N GLY A 14 -0.97 -7.81 -3.17
CA GLY A 14 -1.26 -6.67 -4.04
C GLY A 14 -0.29 -6.50 -5.22
N VAL A 15 0.91 -7.08 -5.20
CA VAL A 15 1.92 -6.88 -6.26
C VAL A 15 1.52 -7.54 -7.59
N PRO A 16 1.08 -8.81 -7.64
CA PRO A 16 0.50 -9.40 -8.85
C PRO A 16 -0.63 -8.57 -9.47
N VAL A 17 -1.54 -8.04 -8.65
CA VAL A 17 -2.65 -7.21 -9.14
C VAL A 17 -2.12 -5.86 -9.64
N GLY A 18 -1.25 -5.21 -8.86
CA GLY A 18 -0.62 -3.94 -9.21
C GLY A 18 0.21 -4.02 -10.49
N PHE A 19 0.86 -5.17 -10.75
CA PHE A 19 1.59 -5.43 -11.99
C PHE A 19 0.67 -5.38 -13.21
N GLU A 20 -0.47 -6.06 -13.19
CA GLU A 20 -1.40 -6.06 -14.32
C GLU A 20 -2.04 -4.67 -14.52
N VAL A 21 -2.35 -3.95 -13.43
CA VAL A 21 -2.82 -2.56 -13.50
C VAL A 21 -1.76 -1.65 -14.14
N ALA A 22 -0.52 -1.71 -13.66
CA ALA A 22 0.59 -0.90 -14.17
C ALA A 22 0.89 -1.20 -15.64
N LYS A 23 0.86 -2.47 -16.04
CA LYS A 23 1.06 -2.91 -17.42
C LYS A 23 -0.03 -2.39 -18.36
N ALA A 24 -1.30 -2.46 -17.95
CA ALA A 24 -2.42 -1.95 -18.74
C ALA A 24 -2.35 -0.42 -18.92
N LEU A 25 -1.94 0.30 -17.88
CA LEU A 25 -1.80 1.76 -17.90
C LEU A 25 -0.46 2.25 -18.44
N ARG A 26 0.52 1.35 -18.65
CA ARG A 26 1.94 1.66 -18.92
C ARG A 26 2.50 2.66 -17.91
N ALA A 27 2.14 2.44 -16.65
CA ALA A 27 2.44 3.27 -15.50
C ALA A 27 3.63 2.70 -14.72
N ARG A 28 4.27 3.54 -13.89
CA ARG A 28 5.30 3.07 -12.96
C ARG A 28 4.68 2.21 -11.86
N LEU A 29 5.28 1.06 -11.58
CA LEU A 29 4.96 0.18 -10.45
C LEU A 29 6.02 0.33 -9.35
N ASP A 30 5.55 0.62 -8.14
CA ASP A 30 6.37 0.56 -6.93
C ASP A 30 5.58 -0.10 -5.79
N VAL A 31 6.25 -0.38 -4.67
CA VAL A 31 5.61 -0.94 -3.48
C VAL A 31 5.35 0.11 -2.41
N LEU A 32 4.23 -0.04 -1.71
CA LEU A 32 3.89 0.74 -0.52
C LEU A 32 3.98 -0.18 0.71
N LEU A 33 5.08 -0.09 1.46
CA LEU A 33 5.28 -0.91 2.65
C LEU A 33 4.63 -0.25 3.87
N VAL A 34 3.82 -1.00 4.60
CA VAL A 34 3.16 -0.55 5.82
C VAL A 34 3.45 -1.55 6.94
N ARG A 35 3.85 -1.05 8.12
CA ARG A 35 4.17 -1.86 9.30
C ARG A 35 3.41 -1.38 10.52
N LYS A 36 2.61 -2.26 11.12
CA LYS A 36 1.86 -1.99 12.35
C LYS A 36 2.81 -1.77 13.52
N ILE A 37 2.50 -0.79 14.36
CA ILE A 37 3.01 -0.62 15.70
C ILE A 37 1.99 -1.24 16.65
N GLY A 38 2.38 -2.30 17.33
CA GLY A 38 1.55 -2.97 18.33
C GLY A 38 1.59 -2.25 19.68
N ALA A 39 0.63 -2.55 20.55
CA ALA A 39 0.65 -2.10 21.94
C ALA A 39 1.71 -2.88 22.76
N PRO A 40 2.20 -2.29 23.87
CA PRO A 40 3.03 -3.00 24.83
C PRO A 40 2.37 -4.31 25.29
N GLY A 41 3.09 -5.43 25.17
CA GLY A 41 2.58 -6.76 25.53
C GLY A 41 1.56 -7.38 24.56
N HIS A 42 1.06 -6.63 23.58
CA HIS A 42 0.01 -7.06 22.65
C HIS A 42 0.31 -6.60 21.22
N SER A 43 1.26 -7.27 20.56
CA SER A 43 1.68 -6.94 19.18
C SER A 43 0.54 -6.93 18.17
N GLU A 44 -0.51 -7.72 18.42
CA GLU A 44 -1.66 -7.81 17.54
C GLU A 44 -2.59 -6.59 17.64
N TYR A 45 -2.59 -5.89 18.77
CA TYR A 45 -3.38 -4.69 18.96
C TYR A 45 -2.63 -3.47 18.41
N GLY A 46 -3.07 -2.94 17.26
CA GLY A 46 -2.40 -1.83 16.57
C GLY A 46 -2.69 -0.47 17.20
N ILE A 47 -1.65 0.18 17.74
CA ILE A 47 -1.72 1.57 18.24
C ILE A 47 -1.30 2.59 17.16
N GLY A 48 -0.72 2.11 16.06
CA GLY A 48 -0.32 2.93 14.93
C GLY A 48 0.34 2.08 13.86
N ALA A 49 0.95 2.75 12.90
CA ALA A 49 1.73 2.11 11.84
C ALA A 49 2.73 3.09 11.23
N VAL A 50 3.81 2.52 10.70
CA VAL A 50 4.79 3.22 9.89
C VAL A 50 4.51 2.91 8.42
N VAL A 51 4.52 3.94 7.59
CA VAL A 51 4.33 3.85 6.14
C VAL A 51 5.63 4.26 5.46
N ASP A 52 6.08 3.44 4.52
CA ASP A 52 7.24 3.70 3.67
C ASP A 52 6.94 4.75 2.59
N GLY A 53 7.98 5.33 2.01
CA GLY A 53 7.88 6.38 1.01
C GLY A 53 9.20 7.13 0.89
N GLU A 54 9.19 8.26 0.17
CA GLU A 54 10.33 9.17 0.16
C GLU A 54 10.63 9.72 1.57
N ASN A 55 9.57 9.94 2.37
CA ASN A 55 9.67 10.32 3.77
C ASN A 55 8.80 9.36 4.62
N PRO A 56 9.39 8.37 5.30
CA PRO A 56 8.62 7.42 6.09
C PRO A 56 7.79 8.12 7.18
N GLN A 57 6.50 7.78 7.26
CA GLN A 57 5.56 8.44 8.16
C GLN A 57 5.08 7.55 9.28
N LEU A 58 4.92 8.13 10.47
CA LEU A 58 4.20 7.52 11.59
C LEU A 58 2.73 7.99 11.58
N VAL A 59 1.81 7.04 11.57
CA VAL A 59 0.37 7.29 11.71
C VAL A 59 -0.11 6.58 12.97
N LEU A 60 -0.56 7.34 13.96
CA LEU A 60 -1.08 6.80 15.21
C LEU A 60 -2.59 6.65 15.15
N ASN A 61 -3.12 5.64 15.85
CA ASN A 61 -4.53 5.50 16.12
C ASN A 61 -4.85 6.21 17.43
N GLU A 62 -5.48 7.38 17.35
CA GLU A 62 -5.76 8.24 18.51
C GLU A 62 -6.58 7.54 19.60
N GLU A 63 -7.59 6.74 19.23
CA GLU A 63 -8.41 5.98 20.17
C GLU A 63 -7.59 4.92 20.91
N ALA A 64 -6.77 4.17 20.16
CA ALA A 64 -5.91 3.14 20.72
C ALA A 64 -4.82 3.75 21.62
N MET A 65 -4.26 4.89 21.23
CA MET A 65 -3.29 5.65 22.04
C MET A 65 -3.92 6.16 23.33
N ALA A 66 -5.16 6.65 23.30
CA ALA A 66 -5.88 7.14 24.48
C ALA A 66 -6.23 6.01 25.47
N LEU A 67 -6.51 4.81 24.96
CA LEU A 67 -6.82 3.62 25.76
C LEU A 67 -5.56 2.99 26.37
N VAL A 68 -4.54 2.73 25.55
CA VAL A 68 -3.33 2.00 25.94
C VAL A 68 -2.36 2.89 26.71
N ARG A 69 -2.28 4.18 26.32
CA ARG A 69 -1.35 5.18 26.88
C ARG A 69 0.10 4.67 26.97
N PRO A 70 0.70 4.19 25.86
CA PRO A 70 2.08 3.78 25.87
C PRO A 70 3.00 4.98 26.13
N SER A 71 4.20 4.75 26.64
CA SER A 71 5.20 5.81 26.75
C SER A 71 5.69 6.24 25.36
N ASP A 72 6.08 7.51 25.24
CA ASP A 72 6.68 8.02 23.99
C ASP A 72 7.94 7.25 23.62
N GLU A 73 8.72 6.82 24.62
CA GLU A 73 9.91 5.99 24.42
C GLU A 73 9.57 4.64 23.77
N TYR A 74 8.47 4.00 24.19
CA TYR A 74 8.00 2.77 23.58
C TYR A 74 7.63 2.99 22.11
N VAL A 75 6.87 4.05 21.82
CA VAL A 75 6.43 4.38 20.45
C VAL A 75 7.63 4.63 19.54
N GLU A 76 8.61 5.42 19.99
CA GLU A 76 9.81 5.71 19.20
C GLU A 76 10.73 4.48 19.04
N ALA A 77 10.81 3.59 20.05
CA ALA A 77 11.51 2.32 19.91
C ALA A 77 10.85 1.40 18.87
N GLU A 78 9.54 1.26 18.92
CA GLU A 78 8.77 0.46 17.97
C GLU A 78 8.84 1.03 16.55
N LYS A 79 8.66 2.34 16.39
CA LYS A 79 8.81 3.04 15.12
C LYS A 79 10.17 2.75 14.48
N ARG A 80 11.28 2.90 15.23
CA ARG A 80 12.63 2.57 14.74
C ARG A 80 12.74 1.11 14.29
N ARG A 81 12.20 0.18 15.09
CA ARG A 81 12.19 -1.24 14.75
C ARG A 81 11.42 -1.53 13.45
N GLN A 82 10.25 -0.92 13.28
CA GLN A 82 9.45 -1.11 12.07
C GLN A 82 10.06 -0.43 10.85
N LEU A 83 10.73 0.73 11.01
CA LEU A 83 11.47 1.40 9.94
C LEU A 83 12.62 0.52 9.41
N LEU A 84 13.38 -0.13 10.29
CA LEU A 84 14.44 -1.07 9.87
C LEU A 84 13.87 -2.26 9.08
N GLU A 85 12.70 -2.77 9.46
CA GLU A 85 12.05 -3.85 8.70
C GLU A 85 11.50 -3.37 7.35
N ILE A 86 10.98 -2.14 7.27
CA ILE A 86 10.61 -1.50 6.00
C ILE A 86 11.84 -1.42 5.10
N GLU A 87 12.94 -0.86 5.60
CA GLU A 87 14.18 -0.71 4.84
C GLU A 87 14.71 -2.07 4.35
N ARG A 88 14.73 -3.09 5.23
CA ARG A 88 15.15 -4.45 4.86
C ARG A 88 14.28 -5.03 3.74
N ARG A 89 12.96 -4.89 3.82
CA ARG A 89 12.04 -5.38 2.77
C ARG A 89 12.15 -4.57 1.49
N ARG A 90 12.31 -3.26 1.59
CA ARG A 90 12.50 -2.37 0.45
C ARG A 90 13.76 -2.77 -0.31
N ASN A 91 14.88 -2.95 0.39
CA ASN A 91 16.14 -3.42 -0.18
C ASN A 91 16.00 -4.83 -0.80
N LEU A 92 15.25 -5.73 -0.17
CA LEU A 92 14.97 -7.06 -0.72
C LEU A 92 14.21 -6.98 -2.06
N TYR A 93 13.16 -6.16 -2.14
CA TYR A 93 12.29 -6.09 -3.30
C TYR A 93 12.84 -5.23 -4.44
N LEU A 94 13.52 -4.13 -4.10
CA LEU A 94 13.88 -3.06 -5.03
C LEU A 94 15.39 -2.82 -5.14
N GLY A 95 16.21 -3.49 -4.34
CA GLY A 95 17.65 -3.23 -4.27
C GLY A 95 17.92 -1.78 -3.90
N SER A 96 18.75 -1.10 -4.68
CA SER A 96 19.09 0.32 -4.50
C SER A 96 18.10 1.29 -5.18
N ARG A 97 16.98 0.81 -5.73
CA ARG A 97 16.03 1.66 -6.44
C ARG A 97 15.30 2.59 -5.44
N PRO A 98 15.37 3.91 -5.60
CA PRO A 98 14.73 4.85 -4.69
C PRO A 98 13.20 4.78 -4.79
N ALA A 99 12.53 5.20 -3.72
CA ALA A 99 11.08 5.37 -3.71
C ALA A 99 10.59 6.31 -4.79
N ALA A 100 9.52 5.91 -5.47
CA ALA A 100 8.79 6.79 -6.35
C ALA A 100 8.20 7.95 -5.54
N SER A 101 8.53 9.18 -5.93
CA SER A 101 7.88 10.35 -5.33
C SER A 101 6.41 10.39 -5.74
N VAL A 102 5.56 10.66 -4.76
CA VAL A 102 4.09 10.77 -4.91
C VAL A 102 3.66 12.23 -5.07
N LEU A 103 4.54 13.18 -4.80
CA LEU A 103 4.26 14.62 -4.77
C LEU A 103 3.63 15.08 -6.09
N GLY A 104 2.40 15.60 -6.00
CA GLY A 104 1.70 16.16 -7.16
C GLY A 104 1.24 15.13 -8.20
N ARG A 105 1.37 13.83 -7.95
CA ARG A 105 1.01 12.76 -8.89
C ARG A 105 -0.36 12.16 -8.59
N THR A 106 -0.95 11.55 -9.60
CA THR A 106 -2.05 10.58 -9.39
C THR A 106 -1.45 9.26 -8.94
N VAL A 107 -1.88 8.77 -7.78
CA VAL A 107 -1.42 7.54 -7.15
C VAL A 107 -2.56 6.53 -7.12
N ILE A 108 -2.33 5.34 -7.64
CA ILE A 108 -3.27 4.21 -7.61
C ILE A 108 -2.73 3.19 -6.63
N VAL A 109 -3.36 3.07 -5.46
CA VAL A 109 -3.04 2.07 -4.45
C VAL A 109 -3.79 0.78 -4.79
N VAL A 110 -3.05 -0.33 -4.85
CA VAL A 110 -3.58 -1.64 -5.24
C VAL A 110 -3.30 -2.69 -4.17
N ASP A 111 -4.29 -3.53 -3.90
CA ASP A 111 -4.20 -4.74 -3.08
C ASP A 111 -4.97 -5.90 -3.75
N ASP A 112 -4.76 -7.14 -3.32
CA ASP A 112 -5.52 -8.31 -3.80
C ASP A 112 -6.97 -8.34 -3.28
N GLY A 113 -7.21 -7.68 -2.17
CA GLY A 113 -8.53 -7.44 -1.64
C GLY A 113 -8.46 -6.83 -0.26
N ILE A 114 -9.60 -6.41 0.24
CA ILE A 114 -9.67 -5.78 1.55
C ILE A 114 -10.69 -6.52 2.39
N ALA A 115 -10.27 -7.02 3.55
CA ALA A 115 -11.18 -7.52 4.56
C ALA A 115 -11.63 -6.39 5.50
N THR A 116 -10.70 -5.81 6.27
CA THR A 116 -11.00 -4.81 7.32
C THR A 116 -10.52 -3.39 7.01
N GLY A 117 -9.65 -3.22 6.00
CA GLY A 117 -9.21 -1.90 5.52
C GLY A 117 -8.19 -1.16 6.40
N GLY A 118 -7.85 -1.64 7.59
CA GLY A 118 -6.99 -0.91 8.53
C GLY A 118 -5.63 -0.50 7.95
N THR A 119 -4.91 -1.46 7.33
CA THR A 119 -3.62 -1.20 6.67
C THR A 119 -3.75 -0.18 5.54
N VAL A 120 -4.77 -0.37 4.69
CA VAL A 120 -5.02 0.47 3.50
C VAL A 120 -5.30 1.90 3.94
N ARG A 121 -6.19 2.12 4.91
CA ARG A 121 -6.53 3.45 5.42
C ARG A 121 -5.32 4.22 5.94
N VAL A 122 -4.44 3.54 6.68
CA VAL A 122 -3.19 4.16 7.14
C VAL A 122 -2.31 4.59 5.96
N ALA A 123 -2.16 3.71 4.97
CA ALA A 123 -1.36 4.00 3.79
C ALA A 123 -1.91 5.22 3.02
N LEU A 124 -3.22 5.29 2.82
CA LEU A 124 -3.89 6.39 2.13
C LEU A 124 -3.72 7.74 2.85
N LYS A 125 -3.84 7.74 4.19
CA LYS A 125 -3.60 8.94 5.00
C LYS A 125 -2.16 9.45 4.88
N ALA A 126 -1.18 8.55 4.80
CA ALA A 126 0.21 8.93 4.59
C ALA A 126 0.44 9.56 3.20
N LEU A 127 -0.16 8.99 2.15
CA LEU A 127 -0.06 9.53 0.79
C LEU A 127 -0.62 10.95 0.66
N ARG A 128 -1.73 11.25 1.35
CA ARG A 128 -2.27 12.61 1.42
C ARG A 128 -1.32 13.59 2.12
N LYS A 129 -0.67 13.16 3.21
CA LYS A 129 0.35 13.97 3.90
C LYS A 129 1.58 14.22 3.02
N ASP A 130 1.96 13.25 2.18
CA ASP A 130 3.01 13.40 1.16
C ASP A 130 2.56 14.16 -0.09
N ARG A 131 1.36 14.75 -0.06
CA ARG A 131 0.83 15.65 -1.10
C ARG A 131 0.70 14.98 -2.48
N ALA A 132 0.26 13.73 -2.50
CA ALA A 132 -0.31 13.15 -3.73
C ALA A 132 -1.46 14.04 -4.23
N ALA A 133 -1.52 14.30 -5.54
CA ALA A 133 -2.54 15.18 -6.12
C ALA A 133 -3.91 14.51 -6.24
N HIS A 134 -3.92 13.19 -6.45
CA HIS A 134 -5.13 12.39 -6.55
C HIS A 134 -4.82 10.97 -6.11
N VAL A 135 -5.59 10.41 -5.18
CA VAL A 135 -5.40 9.09 -4.60
C VAL A 135 -6.60 8.20 -4.97
N VAL A 136 -6.31 7.15 -5.73
CA VAL A 136 -7.28 6.12 -6.13
C VAL A 136 -6.96 4.84 -5.37
N LEU A 137 -7.97 4.22 -4.77
CA LEU A 137 -7.87 2.84 -4.29
C LEU A 137 -8.49 1.91 -5.34
N ALA A 138 -7.73 0.93 -5.84
CA ALA A 138 -8.20 -0.05 -6.80
C ALA A 138 -7.99 -1.47 -6.26
N VAL A 139 -9.08 -2.18 -5.98
CA VAL A 139 -9.04 -3.54 -5.41
C VAL A 139 -10.05 -4.48 -6.05
N PRO A 140 -9.74 -5.77 -6.27
CA PRO A 140 -10.67 -6.71 -6.86
C PRO A 140 -11.92 -6.94 -5.99
N VAL A 141 -11.75 -7.09 -4.68
CA VAL A 141 -12.85 -7.47 -3.78
C VAL A 141 -12.74 -6.82 -2.41
N ALA A 142 -13.86 -6.33 -1.87
CA ALA A 142 -13.96 -5.81 -0.51
C ALA A 142 -15.42 -5.79 0.00
N PRO A 143 -15.67 -5.85 1.32
CA PRO A 143 -16.97 -5.52 1.91
C PRO A 143 -17.40 -4.07 1.60
N ARG A 144 -18.70 -3.86 1.39
CA ARG A 144 -19.27 -2.53 1.11
C ARG A 144 -19.06 -1.56 2.28
N ASP A 145 -19.33 -2.00 3.50
CA ASP A 145 -19.13 -1.25 4.74
C ASP A 145 -17.67 -0.82 4.92
N THR A 146 -16.71 -1.71 4.65
CA THR A 146 -15.28 -1.37 4.65
C THR A 146 -14.94 -0.30 3.60
N LEU A 147 -15.47 -0.39 2.39
CA LEU A 147 -15.25 0.63 1.35
C LEU A 147 -15.86 1.98 1.73
N ASP A 148 -17.04 2.00 2.34
CA ASP A 148 -17.70 3.25 2.76
C ASP A 148 -16.87 4.01 3.80
N LEU A 149 -16.19 3.30 4.70
CA LEU A 149 -15.22 3.89 5.63
C LEU A 149 -13.98 4.44 4.92
N ILE A 150 -13.49 3.75 3.87
CA ILE A 150 -12.27 4.14 3.15
C ILE A 150 -12.51 5.32 2.20
N LYS A 151 -13.73 5.50 1.67
CA LYS A 151 -14.06 6.63 0.77
C LYS A 151 -13.72 7.99 1.35
N ALA A 152 -13.74 8.15 2.68
CA ALA A 152 -13.33 9.39 3.33
C ALA A 152 -11.82 9.68 3.19
N ASP A 153 -11.01 8.64 2.99
CA ASP A 153 -9.55 8.69 2.97
C ASP A 153 -8.97 8.74 1.53
N VAL A 154 -9.81 8.66 0.47
CA VAL A 154 -9.38 8.69 -0.95
C VAL A 154 -10.24 9.62 -1.82
N ASP A 155 -9.79 9.88 -3.05
CA ASP A 155 -10.55 10.65 -4.03
C ASP A 155 -11.45 9.73 -4.88
N GLU A 156 -11.01 8.50 -5.13
CA GLU A 156 -11.79 7.51 -5.88
C GLU A 156 -11.56 6.08 -5.34
N VAL A 157 -12.63 5.27 -5.35
CA VAL A 157 -12.58 3.84 -5.06
C VAL A 157 -13.05 3.08 -6.29
N VAL A 158 -12.19 2.20 -6.81
CA VAL A 158 -12.51 1.23 -7.85
C VAL A 158 -12.50 -0.15 -7.21
N CYS A 159 -13.68 -0.77 -7.10
CA CYS A 159 -13.80 -2.13 -6.59
C CYS A 159 -14.61 -2.99 -7.56
N LEU A 160 -14.07 -4.13 -7.98
CA LEU A 160 -14.72 -5.00 -8.98
C LEU A 160 -15.91 -5.76 -8.38
N ALA A 161 -15.82 -6.20 -7.12
CA ALA A 161 -16.85 -6.96 -6.45
C ALA A 161 -17.02 -6.58 -4.97
N THR A 162 -18.28 -6.46 -4.53
CA THR A 162 -18.65 -6.22 -3.13
C THR A 162 -19.61 -7.31 -2.63
N PRO A 163 -19.12 -8.55 -2.43
CA PRO A 163 -19.97 -9.70 -2.15
C PRO A 163 -20.61 -9.60 -0.75
N GLU A 164 -21.83 -10.12 -0.64
CA GLU A 164 -22.58 -10.20 0.61
C GLU A 164 -23.19 -11.62 0.77
N PRO A 165 -22.84 -12.36 1.83
CA PRO A 165 -21.87 -12.01 2.86
C PRO A 165 -20.42 -12.03 2.34
N PHE A 166 -19.59 -11.12 2.85
CA PHE A 166 -18.15 -11.21 2.67
C PHE A 166 -17.57 -12.21 3.68
N VAL A 167 -16.72 -13.13 3.21
CA VAL A 167 -16.08 -14.15 4.07
C VAL A 167 -14.58 -13.88 4.23
N ALA A 168 -13.84 -13.94 3.13
CA ALA A 168 -12.40 -13.69 3.09
C ALA A 168 -11.98 -13.43 1.64
N VAL A 169 -10.92 -12.65 1.43
CA VAL A 169 -10.41 -12.31 0.08
C VAL A 169 -10.19 -13.55 -0.77
N GLY A 170 -9.47 -14.56 -0.24
CA GLY A 170 -9.14 -15.78 -0.98
C GLY A 170 -10.32 -16.65 -1.42
N ARG A 171 -11.55 -16.40 -0.93
CA ARG A 171 -12.76 -17.11 -1.41
C ARG A 171 -13.20 -16.66 -2.80
N TYR A 172 -12.72 -15.51 -3.25
CA TYR A 172 -13.10 -14.91 -4.53
C TYR A 172 -12.02 -15.11 -5.61
N TYR A 173 -11.03 -15.95 -5.31
CA TYR A 173 -9.95 -16.32 -6.21
C TYR A 173 -10.02 -17.83 -6.50
N GLY A 174 -9.89 -18.20 -7.78
CA GLY A 174 -9.75 -19.61 -8.16
C GLY A 174 -8.40 -20.20 -7.70
N ASP A 175 -7.36 -19.35 -7.68
CA ASP A 175 -6.06 -19.64 -7.09
C ASP A 175 -5.66 -18.46 -6.18
N PHE A 176 -5.46 -18.77 -4.89
CA PHE A 176 -5.02 -17.81 -3.87
C PHE A 176 -3.74 -18.29 -3.18
N ALA A 177 -2.84 -18.90 -3.95
CA ALA A 177 -1.51 -19.25 -3.48
C ALA A 177 -0.80 -18.02 -2.90
N GLN A 178 -0.06 -18.24 -1.81
CA GLN A 178 0.65 -17.17 -1.14
C GLN A 178 1.75 -16.61 -2.06
N THR A 179 1.62 -15.33 -2.43
CA THR A 179 2.67 -14.62 -3.18
C THR A 179 3.98 -14.62 -2.42
N THR A 180 5.05 -15.07 -3.07
CA THR A 180 6.39 -15.18 -2.48
C THR A 180 7.21 -13.91 -2.70
N ASP A 181 8.26 -13.72 -1.90
CA ASP A 181 9.19 -12.58 -2.12
C ASP A 181 9.88 -12.67 -3.49
N ALA A 182 10.20 -13.89 -3.95
CA ALA A 182 10.79 -14.10 -5.28
C ALA A 182 9.83 -13.67 -6.41
N GLU A 183 8.53 -13.93 -6.25
CA GLU A 183 7.51 -13.49 -7.19
C GLU A 183 7.36 -11.97 -7.21
N VAL A 184 7.33 -11.33 -6.04
CA VAL A 184 7.33 -9.86 -5.92
C VAL A 184 8.52 -9.25 -6.67
N ILE A 185 9.74 -9.76 -6.41
CA ILE A 185 10.96 -9.28 -7.07
C ILE A 185 10.88 -9.45 -8.59
N ARG A 186 10.39 -10.61 -9.06
CA ARG A 186 10.25 -10.90 -10.49
C ARG A 186 9.30 -9.90 -11.17
N LEU A 187 8.11 -9.70 -10.61
CA LEU A 187 7.10 -8.80 -11.17
C LEU A 187 7.56 -7.34 -11.19
N LEU A 188 8.21 -6.88 -10.11
CA LEU A 188 8.75 -5.52 -10.06
C LEU A 188 9.82 -5.28 -11.14
N ARG A 189 10.71 -6.26 -11.38
CA ARG A 189 11.71 -6.19 -12.47
C ARG A 189 11.09 -6.24 -13.86
N GLU A 190 10.06 -7.06 -14.06
CA GLU A 190 9.35 -7.12 -15.34
C GLU A 190 8.63 -5.80 -15.66
N ALA A 191 8.13 -5.09 -14.63
CA ALA A 191 7.43 -3.83 -14.81
C ALA A 191 8.31 -2.72 -15.43
N GLU A 192 9.59 -2.68 -15.07
CA GLU A 192 10.55 -1.68 -15.57
C GLU A 192 10.69 -1.70 -17.11
N GLN A 193 10.41 -2.84 -17.74
CA GLN A 193 10.54 -3.02 -19.18
C GLN A 193 9.49 -2.22 -19.99
N PHE A 194 8.30 -2.01 -19.44
CA PHE A 194 7.27 -1.20 -20.10
C PHE A 194 7.23 0.25 -19.61
N GLU A 195 7.73 0.53 -18.41
CA GLU A 195 7.96 1.91 -17.93
C GLU A 195 8.95 2.66 -18.82
N SER A 196 10.11 2.03 -19.10
CA SER A 196 11.19 2.62 -19.92
C SER A 196 10.78 2.93 -21.37
N ARG A 197 9.72 2.29 -21.87
CA ARG A 197 9.15 2.55 -23.22
C ARG A 197 8.21 3.76 -23.23
N SER A 198 7.61 4.12 -22.10
CA SER A 198 6.77 5.31 -21.94
C SER A 198 7.62 6.59 -21.86
N SER A 199 8.71 6.59 -21.09
CA SER A 199 9.57 7.78 -20.90
C SER A 199 10.28 8.25 -22.19
N LYS A 200 10.49 7.34 -23.16
CA LYS A 200 11.05 7.69 -24.48
C LYS A 200 10.01 8.31 -25.44
N ARG A 201 8.71 8.16 -25.16
CA ARG A 201 7.61 8.66 -26.00
C ARG A 201 7.08 10.02 -25.57
N SER A 202 7.32 10.44 -24.33
CA SER A 202 6.96 11.77 -23.81
C SER A 202 8.06 12.82 -24.02
N ALA A 203 9.23 12.41 -24.53
CA ALA A 203 10.38 13.28 -24.80
C ALA A 203 10.58 13.62 -26.29
N GLY A 204 9.62 13.29 -27.17
CA GLY A 204 9.64 13.59 -28.60
C GLY A 204 8.27 14.05 -29.07
#